data_AF-A0A8S9WDC5-F1
#
_entry.id   AF-A0A8S9WDC5-F1
#
_cell.length_a   1.000
_cell.length_b   1.000
_cell.length_c   1.000
_cell.angle_alpha   90.00
_cell.angle_beta   90.00
_cell.angle_gamma   90.00
#
_symmetry.space_group_name_H-M   'P 1'
#
loop_
_entity.id
_entity.type
_entity.pdbx_description
1 polymer ?
#
loop_
_entity_poly.entity_id
_entity_poly.type
_entity_poly.pdbx_seq_one_letter_code
_entity_poly.pdbx_strand_id
1 'polypeptide(L)'
;MDEKKQPIEAPSQDEQLELFFYHFKHNFYRAEQVYKRLSKKKGNFSFKLELNKEKGGKVSYNVPDEQTAKEFAVSMSRFLLPDSSLNIDNLLRTLQQLSTDTEYQDFLINVNQCLNKVKEGQFPVIMNNKQLRADDVFVELSSNVLFANDIDAAKYLDKLRNDPITGNLKWSLYYGYCLDVFKILSIIIDYLEKHDIHPPRIDRKNHCIFCKTTDGNFSSVEHVIPESIGNETLFLPRGYVCDNCNTRISKLEQDFVNSLPISMVKIFFGSVGKKGKLPSAKFSNVHLQRISPNAITMRYHVGAKSIPKATELPEGGYKLKLSLTTQFNPHIIARVLFKMGLGIVATDRGREEALHPRYDPAREYILNGGHFPNRLAIFKESHPSNVSKIEGAINNKEGTFIHFELLGARFIIGLEPNPKNMINEQLLDQAYVFDLWKDKPEPLHGSVKRTS
;
A
#
# COMPACT_ATOMS: atom_id res chain seq x y z
N MET A 1 -16.28 -28.41 18.03
CA MET A 1 -16.18 -27.74 19.35
C MET A 1 -15.10 -26.69 19.21
N ASP A 2 -15.53 -25.49 18.84
CA ASP A 2 -14.67 -24.31 18.79
C ASP A 2 -14.08 -24.08 20.18
N GLU A 3 -12.76 -24.22 20.33
CA GLU A 3 -12.07 -23.59 21.44
C GLU A 3 -12.43 -22.11 21.38
N LYS A 4 -13.18 -21.65 22.40
CA LYS A 4 -13.51 -20.25 22.59
C LYS A 4 -12.27 -19.43 22.30
N LYS A 5 -12.30 -18.62 21.24
CA LYS A 5 -11.31 -17.56 20.98
C LYS A 5 -11.10 -16.86 22.32
N GLN A 6 -9.95 -17.04 22.97
CA GLN A 6 -9.51 -16.00 23.89
C GLN A 6 -9.38 -14.77 23.01
N PRO A 7 -10.16 -13.69 23.26
CA PRO A 7 -10.04 -12.49 22.46
C PRO A 7 -8.58 -12.06 22.54
N ILE A 8 -7.98 -11.77 21.39
CA ILE A 8 -6.70 -11.06 21.33
C ILE A 8 -6.90 -9.82 22.20
N GLU A 9 -6.10 -9.68 23.27
CA GLU A 9 -6.15 -8.47 24.09
C GLU A 9 -5.96 -7.28 23.15
N ALA A 10 -6.86 -6.30 23.23
CA ALA A 10 -6.73 -5.10 22.42
C ALA A 10 -5.34 -4.50 22.67
N PRO A 11 -4.63 -4.04 21.61
CA PRO A 11 -3.29 -3.51 21.77
C PRO A 11 -3.29 -2.42 22.83
N SER A 12 -2.28 -2.42 23.70
CA SER A 12 -2.17 -1.43 24.77
C SER A 12 -2.09 -0.01 24.20
N GLN A 13 -2.36 1.01 25.02
CA GLN A 13 -2.24 2.40 24.57
C GLN A 13 -0.83 2.71 24.03
N ASP A 14 0.21 2.18 24.68
CA ASP A 14 1.59 2.32 24.22
C ASP A 14 1.83 1.62 22.87
N GLU A 15 1.18 0.47 22.63
CA GLU A 15 1.30 -0.25 21.35
C GLU A 15 0.65 0.51 20.22
N GLN A 16 -0.52 1.10 20.49
CA GLN A 16 -1.22 1.95 19.54
C GLN A 16 -0.37 3.20 19.21
N LEU A 17 0.32 3.77 20.21
CA LEU A 17 1.17 4.93 20.03
C LEU A 17 2.48 4.61 19.28
N GLU A 18 3.14 3.49 19.61
CA GLU A 18 4.30 2.96 18.88
C GLU A 18 3.92 2.75 17.40
N LEU A 19 2.76 2.15 17.15
CA LEU A 19 2.26 1.92 15.80
C LEU A 19 1.96 3.21 15.05
N PHE A 20 1.22 4.12 15.69
CA PHE A 20 0.89 5.40 15.09
C PHE A 20 2.17 6.13 14.64
N PHE A 21 3.19 6.14 15.52
CA PHE A 21 4.47 6.78 15.24
C PHE A 21 5.25 6.08 14.13
N TYR A 22 5.24 4.74 14.09
CA TYR A 22 5.78 3.97 12.98
C TYR A 22 5.12 4.38 11.65
N HIS A 23 3.79 4.42 11.60
CA HIS A 23 3.06 4.83 10.40
C HIS A 23 3.37 6.27 10.00
N PHE A 24 3.44 7.19 10.96
CA PHE A 24 3.83 8.57 10.71
C PHE A 24 5.21 8.65 10.03
N LYS A 25 6.26 8.11 10.67
CA LYS A 25 7.63 8.16 10.13
C LYS A 25 7.72 7.45 8.78
N HIS A 26 7.10 6.28 8.65
CA HIS A 26 7.10 5.50 7.42
C HIS A 26 6.47 6.26 6.25
N ASN A 27 5.31 6.88 6.47
CA ASN A 27 4.64 7.69 5.45
C ASN A 27 5.40 8.99 5.14
N PHE A 28 6.02 9.61 6.14
CA PHE A 28 6.86 10.79 5.96
C PHE A 28 8.05 10.47 5.05
N TYR A 29 8.85 9.45 5.36
CA TYR A 29 10.01 9.09 4.52
C TYR A 29 9.60 8.62 3.13
N ARG A 30 8.42 8.00 2.98
CA ARG A 30 7.84 7.71 1.67
C ARG A 30 7.62 8.99 0.86
N ALA A 31 6.97 10.01 1.46
CA ALA A 31 6.78 11.31 0.83
C ALA A 31 8.11 12.03 0.55
N GLU A 32 9.06 11.95 1.49
CA GLU A 32 10.40 12.53 1.38
C GLU A 32 11.18 11.95 0.19
N GLN A 33 11.08 10.64 -0.06
CA GLN A 33 11.67 10.01 -1.24
C GLN A 33 11.07 10.53 -2.54
N VAL A 34 9.77 10.83 -2.58
CA VAL A 34 9.15 11.45 -3.76
C VAL A 34 9.59 12.89 -3.91
N TYR A 35 9.62 13.66 -2.83
CA TYR A 35 10.12 15.03 -2.80
C TYR A 35 11.56 15.12 -3.30
N LYS A 36 12.46 14.25 -2.84
CA LYS A 36 13.85 14.15 -3.32
C LYS A 36 13.97 13.80 -4.80
N ARG A 37 13.01 13.05 -5.37
CA ARG A 37 12.96 12.82 -6.83
C ARG A 37 12.49 14.08 -7.56
N LEU A 38 11.47 14.73 -7.02
CA LEU A 38 10.88 15.92 -7.60
C LEU A 38 11.85 17.09 -7.63
N SER A 39 12.62 17.31 -6.55
CA SER A 39 13.63 18.37 -6.45
C SER A 39 14.81 18.18 -7.40
N LYS A 40 15.05 16.94 -7.89
CA LYS A 40 16.07 16.65 -8.92
C LYS A 40 15.57 16.92 -10.34
N LYS A 41 14.27 17.15 -10.54
CA LYS A 41 13.71 17.48 -11.86
C LYS A 41 13.96 18.95 -12.16
N LYS A 42 14.10 19.28 -13.45
CA LYS A 42 14.24 20.68 -13.88
C LYS A 42 12.90 21.40 -13.73
N GLY A 43 12.93 22.63 -13.24
CA GLY A 43 11.73 23.47 -13.05
C GLY A 43 11.35 23.61 -11.59
N ASN A 44 10.44 24.55 -11.32
CA ASN A 44 9.95 24.87 -9.97
C ASN A 44 8.43 24.89 -9.98
N PHE A 45 7.84 24.67 -8.82
CA PHE A 45 6.46 25.09 -8.58
C PHE A 45 6.40 26.60 -8.69
N SER A 46 5.63 27.11 -9.66
CA SER A 46 5.50 28.55 -9.85
C SER A 46 4.12 28.93 -10.35
N PHE A 47 3.66 30.09 -9.89
CA PHE A 47 2.47 30.76 -10.37
C PHE A 47 2.88 32.16 -10.84
N LYS A 48 2.41 32.56 -12.03
CA LYS A 48 2.64 33.89 -12.58
C LYS A 48 1.31 34.49 -13.03
N LEU A 49 1.05 35.71 -12.57
CA LEU A 49 -0.06 36.56 -13.00
C LEU A 49 0.54 37.80 -13.66
N GLU A 50 0.25 37.99 -14.95
CA GLU A 50 0.62 39.18 -15.72
C GLU A 50 -0.68 39.91 -16.08
N LEU A 51 -0.85 41.14 -15.60
CA LEU A 51 -2.01 41.98 -15.92
C LEU A 51 -1.58 43.06 -16.93
N ASN A 52 -2.15 43.03 -18.13
CA ASN A 52 -1.90 44.03 -19.16
C ASN A 52 -3.21 44.78 -19.49
N LYS A 53 -3.16 46.12 -19.50
CA LYS A 53 -4.33 46.97 -19.78
C LYS A 53 -4.90 46.78 -21.20
N GLU A 54 -4.08 46.41 -22.18
CA GLU A 54 -4.46 46.24 -23.59
C GLU A 54 -4.70 44.77 -23.98
N LYS A 55 -3.94 43.83 -23.38
CA LYS A 55 -3.98 42.40 -23.71
C LYS A 55 -4.73 41.53 -22.70
N GLY A 56 -5.29 42.12 -21.65
CA GLY A 56 -5.94 41.41 -20.56
C GLY A 56 -4.95 40.74 -19.59
N GLY A 57 -5.48 39.86 -18.74
CA GLY A 57 -4.69 39.08 -17.77
C GLY A 57 -4.20 37.76 -18.36
N LYS A 58 -2.93 37.42 -18.15
CA LYS A 58 -2.34 36.11 -18.44
C LYS A 58 -1.94 35.44 -17.13
N VAL A 59 -2.42 34.22 -16.92
CA VAL A 59 -2.06 33.40 -15.76
C VAL A 59 -1.38 32.13 -16.23
N SER A 60 -0.34 31.71 -15.52
CA SER A 60 0.30 30.41 -15.75
C SER A 60 0.70 29.78 -14.44
N TYR A 61 0.60 28.46 -14.41
CA TYR A 61 1.07 27.60 -13.33
C TYR A 61 2.01 26.55 -13.90
N ASN A 62 3.12 26.28 -13.22
CA ASN A 62 4.08 25.24 -13.62
C ASN A 62 4.43 24.32 -12.46
N VAL A 63 4.66 23.05 -12.80
CA VAL A 63 5.27 22.02 -11.93
C VAL A 63 6.57 21.52 -12.55
N PRO A 64 7.56 21.07 -11.74
CA PRO A 64 8.81 20.51 -12.27
C PRO A 64 8.60 19.25 -13.13
N ASP A 65 7.71 18.35 -12.71
CA ASP A 65 7.40 17.09 -13.39
C ASP A 65 5.99 16.66 -12.96
N GLU A 66 5.03 16.65 -13.89
CA GLU A 66 3.62 16.43 -13.57
C GLU A 66 3.37 15.07 -12.91
N GLN A 67 4.02 14.02 -13.40
CA GLN A 67 3.87 12.67 -12.85
C GLN A 67 4.41 12.56 -11.43
N THR A 68 5.62 13.07 -11.19
CA THR A 68 6.27 13.04 -9.87
C THR A 68 5.54 13.96 -8.89
N ALA A 69 5.00 15.08 -9.37
CA ALA A 69 4.14 15.97 -8.56
C ALA A 69 2.84 15.26 -8.14
N LYS A 70 2.19 14.49 -9.04
CA LYS A 70 1.05 13.63 -8.69
C LYS A 70 1.42 12.57 -7.67
N GLU A 71 2.54 11.86 -7.85
CA GLU A 71 3.05 10.90 -6.86
C GLU A 71 3.28 11.55 -5.48
N PHE A 72 3.78 12.79 -5.48
CA PHE A 72 4.01 13.55 -4.25
C PHE A 72 2.69 13.91 -3.58
N ALA A 73 1.71 14.43 -4.34
CA ALA A 73 0.37 14.72 -3.83
C ALA A 73 -0.35 13.47 -3.29
N VAL A 74 -0.24 12.32 -3.97
CA VAL A 74 -0.76 11.04 -3.44
C VAL A 74 -0.08 10.67 -2.13
N SER A 75 1.25 10.80 -2.05
CA SER A 75 2.00 10.50 -0.81
C SER A 75 1.62 11.45 0.33
N MET A 76 1.35 12.73 0.01
CA MET A 76 0.92 13.75 0.96
C MET A 76 -0.55 13.61 1.37
N SER A 77 -1.41 13.02 0.54
CA SER A 77 -2.85 12.87 0.83
C SER A 77 -3.13 12.22 2.19
N ARG A 78 -2.24 11.34 2.66
CA ARG A 78 -2.33 10.70 3.97
C ARG A 78 -2.22 11.70 5.14
N PHE A 79 -1.53 12.82 4.96
CA PHE A 79 -1.41 13.89 5.95
C PHE A 79 -2.46 14.98 5.73
N LEU A 80 -3.00 15.12 4.52
CA LEU A 80 -3.80 16.28 4.12
C LEU A 80 -5.30 16.01 4.03
N LEU A 81 -5.72 14.76 3.80
CA LEU A 81 -7.14 14.42 3.74
C LEU A 81 -7.75 14.30 5.14
N PRO A 82 -8.96 14.85 5.39
CA PRO A 82 -9.58 14.86 6.73
C PRO A 82 -9.93 13.47 7.29
N ASP A 83 -10.24 12.52 6.42
CA ASP A 83 -10.61 11.14 6.77
C ASP A 83 -9.41 10.24 7.10
N SER A 84 -8.19 10.75 6.92
CA SER A 84 -6.98 10.01 7.22
C SER A 84 -6.67 9.98 8.71
N SER A 85 -6.33 8.80 9.23
CA SER A 85 -5.84 8.65 10.61
C SER A 85 -4.55 9.43 10.88
N LEU A 86 -3.74 9.68 9.85
CA LEU A 86 -2.51 10.46 9.93
C LEU A 86 -2.69 11.92 9.47
N ASN A 87 -3.92 12.40 9.31
CA ASN A 87 -4.18 13.81 9.03
C ASN A 87 -3.37 14.71 9.99
N ILE A 88 -2.82 15.84 9.53
CA ILE A 88 -1.91 16.66 10.34
C ILE A 88 -2.51 17.06 11.69
N ASP A 89 -3.80 17.37 11.72
CA ASP A 89 -4.46 17.78 12.96
C ASP A 89 -4.55 16.61 13.94
N ASN A 90 -4.79 15.39 13.43
CA ASN A 90 -4.75 14.16 14.23
C ASN A 90 -3.32 13.88 14.71
N LEU A 91 -2.33 14.03 13.83
CA LEU A 91 -0.92 13.88 14.15
C LEU A 91 -0.49 14.81 15.29
N LEU A 92 -0.78 16.12 15.18
CA LEU A 92 -0.42 17.07 16.23
C LEU A 92 -1.10 16.75 17.57
N ARG A 93 -2.38 16.35 17.54
CA ARG A 93 -3.10 15.90 18.75
C ARG A 93 -2.47 14.66 19.39
N THR A 94 -2.01 13.69 18.59
CA THR A 94 -1.33 12.50 19.11
C THR A 94 0.06 12.85 19.65
N LEU A 95 0.81 13.71 18.96
CA LEU A 95 2.14 14.16 19.39
C LEU A 95 2.10 14.90 20.74
N GLN A 96 1.05 15.68 21.01
CA GLN A 96 0.85 16.34 22.31
C GLN A 96 0.87 15.37 23.50
N GLN A 97 0.56 14.09 23.28
CA GLN A 97 0.52 13.06 24.32
C GLN A 97 1.90 12.46 24.63
N LEU A 98 2.94 12.73 23.83
CA LEU A 98 4.25 12.09 23.96
C LEU A 98 5.09 12.62 25.12
N SER A 99 4.93 13.90 25.48
CA SER A 99 5.72 14.53 26.54
C SER A 99 4.99 15.73 27.11
N THR A 100 5.10 15.95 28.42
CA THR A 100 4.57 17.14 29.11
C THR A 100 5.61 18.25 29.27
N ASP A 101 6.78 18.10 28.67
CA ASP A 101 7.85 19.10 28.71
C ASP A 101 7.40 20.43 28.08
N THR A 102 7.67 21.55 28.76
CA THR A 102 7.19 22.88 28.35
C THR A 102 7.80 23.31 27.01
N GLU A 103 9.09 23.05 26.77
CA GLU A 103 9.75 23.41 25.50
C GLU A 103 9.13 22.65 24.34
N TYR A 104 8.83 21.36 24.53
CA TYR A 104 8.13 20.54 23.55
C TYR A 104 6.71 21.04 23.25
N GLN A 105 5.96 21.41 24.29
CA GLN A 105 4.60 21.92 24.12
C GLN A 105 4.60 23.28 23.39
N ASP A 106 5.52 24.18 23.72
CA ASP A 106 5.70 25.46 23.02
C ASP A 106 6.08 25.26 21.55
N PHE A 107 6.94 24.27 21.26
CA PHE A 107 7.27 23.87 19.89
C PHE A 107 6.01 23.45 19.11
N LEU A 108 5.16 22.59 19.68
CA LEU A 108 3.94 22.15 19.02
C LEU A 108 2.91 23.29 18.83
N ILE A 109 2.82 24.24 19.76
CA ILE A 109 1.99 25.43 19.62
C ILE A 109 2.45 26.27 18.41
N ASN A 110 3.76 26.50 18.28
CA ASN A 110 4.33 27.25 17.16
C ASN A 110 4.10 26.52 15.82
N VAL A 111 4.24 25.20 15.80
CA VAL A 111 3.92 24.37 14.63
C VAL A 111 2.45 24.51 14.24
N ASN A 112 1.53 24.45 15.21
CA ASN A 112 0.10 24.59 14.95
C ASN A 112 -0.28 25.99 14.40
N GLN A 113 0.34 27.05 14.94
CA GLN A 113 0.17 28.40 14.42
C GLN A 113 0.67 28.52 12.97
N CYS A 114 1.81 27.91 12.65
CA CYS A 114 2.34 27.86 11.28
C CYS A 114 1.40 27.09 10.35
N LEU A 115 0.90 25.94 10.79
CA LEU A 115 -0.06 25.13 10.03
C LEU A 115 -1.34 25.90 9.69
N ASN A 116 -1.88 26.67 10.63
CA ASN A 116 -3.09 27.48 10.38
C ASN A 116 -2.86 28.51 9.27
N LYS A 117 -1.70 29.18 9.26
CA LYS A 117 -1.33 30.10 8.16
C LYS A 117 -1.17 29.37 6.82
N VAL A 118 -0.55 28.18 6.83
CA VAL A 118 -0.39 27.36 5.61
C VAL A 118 -1.74 26.92 5.05
N LYS A 119 -2.72 26.58 5.92
CA LYS A 119 -4.09 26.23 5.51
C LYS A 119 -4.83 27.41 4.88
N GLU A 120 -4.65 28.63 5.38
CA GLU A 120 -5.22 29.83 4.77
C GLU A 120 -4.65 30.14 3.38
N GLY A 121 -3.44 29.68 3.10
CA GLY A 121 -2.68 29.96 1.87
C GLY A 121 -1.77 31.17 2.02
N GLN A 122 -0.81 31.32 1.09
CA GLN A 122 0.20 32.38 1.16
C GLN A 122 -0.37 33.80 1.04
N PHE A 123 -1.53 33.94 0.39
CA PHE A 123 -2.24 35.21 0.23
C PHE A 123 -3.75 34.97 0.39
N PRO A 124 -4.49 35.87 1.06
CA PRO A 124 -5.94 35.75 1.18
C PRO A 124 -6.59 35.93 -0.20
N VAL A 125 -7.19 34.87 -0.72
CA VAL A 125 -7.95 34.88 -1.97
C VAL A 125 -9.42 34.85 -1.63
N ILE A 126 -10.19 35.86 -2.05
CA ILE A 126 -11.64 35.90 -1.90
C ILE A 126 -12.27 35.62 -3.26
N MET A 127 -13.10 34.59 -3.33
CA MET A 127 -13.87 34.22 -4.51
C MET A 127 -15.33 34.04 -4.14
N ASN A 128 -16.25 34.72 -4.85
CA ASN A 128 -17.68 34.66 -4.59
C ASN A 128 -18.02 34.89 -3.11
N ASN A 129 -17.41 35.91 -2.49
CA ASN A 129 -17.54 36.25 -1.06
C ASN A 129 -17.11 35.15 -0.09
N LYS A 130 -16.34 34.16 -0.54
CA LYS A 130 -15.79 33.10 0.30
C LYS A 130 -14.27 33.11 0.21
N GLN A 131 -13.59 33.04 1.34
CA GLN A 131 -12.14 32.85 1.36
C GLN A 131 -11.81 31.47 0.79
N LEU A 132 -10.93 31.43 -0.20
CA LEU A 132 -10.43 30.21 -0.78
C LEU A 132 -9.22 29.74 0.05
N ARG A 133 -9.42 28.72 0.88
CA ARG A 133 -8.36 28.14 1.71
C ARG A 133 -7.61 27.04 0.95
N ALA A 134 -6.34 26.86 1.24
CA ALA A 134 -5.48 25.89 0.57
C ALA A 134 -5.84 24.43 0.93
N ASP A 135 -6.29 24.19 2.15
CA ASP A 135 -6.80 22.89 2.61
C ASP A 135 -8.11 22.51 1.89
N ASP A 136 -9.05 23.44 1.77
CA ASP A 136 -10.29 23.24 1.01
C ASP A 136 -10.01 22.92 -0.47
N VAL A 137 -9.10 23.68 -1.09
CA VAL A 137 -8.68 23.45 -2.49
C VAL A 137 -8.00 22.08 -2.64
N PHE A 138 -7.22 21.66 -1.64
CA PHE A 138 -6.61 20.33 -1.66
C PHE A 138 -7.66 19.22 -1.65
N VAL A 139 -8.68 19.31 -0.80
CA VAL A 139 -9.78 18.34 -0.75
C VAL A 139 -10.58 18.35 -2.06
N GLU A 140 -10.89 19.53 -2.58
CA GLU A 140 -11.65 19.70 -3.83
C GLU A 140 -10.92 19.06 -5.02
N LEU A 141 -9.65 19.39 -5.26
CA LEU A 141 -8.90 18.83 -6.38
C LEU A 141 -8.54 17.35 -6.19
N SER A 142 -8.32 16.93 -4.95
CA SER A 142 -8.08 15.51 -4.66
C SER A 142 -9.32 14.68 -5.02
N SER A 143 -10.50 15.09 -4.59
CA SER A 143 -11.76 14.36 -4.86
C SER A 143 -12.19 14.42 -6.33
N ASN A 144 -12.03 15.57 -6.99
CA ASN A 144 -12.52 15.77 -8.35
C ASN A 144 -11.50 15.46 -9.46
N VAL A 145 -10.22 15.30 -9.13
CA VAL A 145 -9.17 15.05 -10.14
C VAL A 145 -8.28 13.88 -9.75
N LEU A 146 -7.65 13.93 -8.57
CA LEU A 146 -6.64 12.93 -8.22
C LEU A 146 -7.25 11.53 -7.97
N PHE A 147 -8.37 11.50 -7.25
CA PHE A 147 -9.12 10.30 -6.86
C PHE A 147 -10.48 10.20 -7.57
N ALA A 148 -10.73 11.02 -8.61
CA ALA A 148 -11.90 10.85 -9.48
C ALA A 148 -11.65 9.79 -10.55
N ASN A 149 -12.71 9.21 -11.09
CA ASN A 149 -12.61 8.41 -12.33
C ASN A 149 -12.29 9.34 -13.52
N ASP A 150 -11.85 8.75 -14.64
CA ASP A 150 -11.38 9.52 -15.81
C ASP A 150 -12.46 10.45 -16.40
N ILE A 151 -13.74 10.06 -16.38
CA ILE A 151 -14.84 10.84 -16.94
C ILE A 151 -15.09 12.09 -16.09
N ASP A 152 -15.20 11.91 -14.78
CA ASP A 152 -15.46 13.01 -13.85
C ASP A 152 -14.26 13.94 -13.74
N ALA A 153 -13.04 13.39 -13.71
CA ALA A 153 -11.81 14.16 -13.78
C ALA A 153 -11.74 14.99 -15.05
N ALA A 154 -12.08 14.43 -16.22
CA ALA A 154 -12.09 15.16 -17.49
C ALA A 154 -13.11 16.31 -17.49
N LYS A 155 -14.35 16.06 -17.02
CA LYS A 155 -15.39 17.09 -16.89
C LYS A 155 -14.95 18.23 -15.97
N TYR A 156 -14.36 17.90 -14.83
CA TYR A 156 -13.90 18.90 -13.88
C TYR A 156 -12.70 19.69 -14.41
N LEU A 157 -11.75 19.02 -15.07
CA LEU A 157 -10.63 19.69 -15.74
C LEU A 157 -11.08 20.62 -16.85
N ASP A 158 -12.14 20.28 -17.60
CA ASP A 158 -12.74 21.16 -18.61
C ASP A 158 -13.33 22.43 -17.96
N LYS A 159 -14.05 22.27 -16.85
CA LYS A 159 -14.53 23.40 -16.03
C LYS A 159 -13.39 24.32 -15.60
N LEU A 160 -12.24 23.78 -15.17
CA LEU A 160 -11.07 24.58 -14.82
C LEU A 160 -10.42 25.27 -16.02
N ARG A 161 -10.48 24.68 -17.22
CA ARG A 161 -9.97 25.31 -18.45
C ARG A 161 -10.85 26.47 -18.89
N ASN A 162 -12.16 26.37 -18.65
CA ASN A 162 -13.12 27.43 -18.96
C ASN A 162 -13.00 28.66 -18.02
N ASP A 163 -12.31 28.51 -16.88
CA ASP A 163 -11.89 29.61 -16.00
C ASP A 163 -10.39 29.47 -15.64
N PRO A 164 -9.49 29.86 -16.55
CA PRO A 164 -8.06 29.58 -16.42
C PRO A 164 -7.40 30.36 -15.27
N ILE A 165 -7.96 31.49 -14.84
CA ILE A 165 -7.41 32.28 -13.72
C ILE A 165 -7.62 31.49 -12.43
N THR A 166 -8.87 31.12 -12.14
CA THR A 166 -9.22 30.30 -10.98
C THR A 166 -8.57 28.94 -11.06
N GLY A 167 -8.58 28.29 -12.22
CA GLY A 167 -8.00 26.96 -12.42
C GLY A 167 -6.51 26.92 -12.08
N ASN A 168 -5.72 27.84 -12.63
CA ASN A 168 -4.28 27.91 -12.32
C ASN A 168 -4.01 28.28 -10.86
N LEU A 169 -4.82 29.16 -10.26
CA LEU A 169 -4.69 29.53 -8.85
C LEU A 169 -4.95 28.33 -7.94
N LYS A 170 -6.01 27.55 -8.20
CA LYS A 170 -6.31 26.32 -7.47
C LYS A 170 -5.16 25.32 -7.56
N TRP A 171 -4.58 25.12 -8.74
CA TRP A 171 -3.41 24.25 -8.89
C TRP A 171 -2.18 24.75 -8.12
N SER A 172 -1.95 26.06 -8.10
CA SER A 172 -0.88 26.65 -7.29
C SER A 172 -1.09 26.40 -5.80
N LEU A 173 -2.30 26.64 -5.29
CA LEU A 173 -2.65 26.40 -3.90
C LEU A 173 -2.54 24.91 -3.55
N TYR A 174 -3.00 24.02 -4.42
CA TYR A 174 -2.96 22.57 -4.23
C TYR A 174 -1.55 22.05 -3.94
N TYR A 175 -0.62 22.34 -4.85
CA TYR A 175 0.75 21.86 -4.73
C TYR A 175 1.58 22.69 -3.74
N GLY A 176 1.28 23.98 -3.59
CA GLY A 176 1.84 24.83 -2.53
C GLY A 176 1.54 24.25 -1.15
N TYR A 177 0.29 23.88 -0.89
CA TYR A 177 -0.14 23.25 0.35
C TYR A 177 0.60 21.94 0.62
N CYS A 178 0.78 21.08 -0.40
CA CYS A 178 1.58 19.86 -0.28
C CYS A 178 3.02 20.15 0.19
N LEU A 179 3.67 21.15 -0.40
CA LEU A 179 5.05 21.50 -0.07
C LEU A 179 5.17 22.14 1.31
N ASP A 180 4.28 23.07 1.63
CA ASP A 180 4.35 23.82 2.87
C ASP A 180 4.03 22.93 4.08
N VAL A 181 3.05 22.03 3.94
CA VAL A 181 2.81 21.01 4.97
C VAL A 181 3.97 20.01 5.05
N PHE A 182 4.55 19.58 3.92
CA PHE A 182 5.72 18.71 3.96
C PHE A 182 6.89 19.33 4.74
N LYS A 183 7.16 20.62 4.56
CA LYS A 183 8.18 21.35 5.35
C LYS A 183 7.85 21.34 6.85
N ILE A 184 6.58 21.54 7.22
CA ILE A 184 6.14 21.44 8.61
C ILE A 184 6.42 20.03 9.15
N LEU A 185 6.07 18.98 8.40
CA LEU A 185 6.35 17.60 8.81
C LEU A 185 7.85 17.34 8.96
N SER A 186 8.70 17.92 8.08
CA SER A 186 10.15 17.83 8.22
C SER A 186 10.64 18.47 9.52
N ILE A 187 10.16 19.68 9.85
CA ILE A 187 10.49 20.36 11.11
C ILE A 187 10.08 19.52 12.32
N ILE A 188 8.90 18.89 12.27
CA ILE A 188 8.44 17.98 13.33
C ILE A 188 9.40 16.79 13.47
N ILE A 189 9.73 16.10 12.38
CA ILE A 189 10.63 14.93 12.41
C ILE A 189 12.01 15.31 12.92
N ASP A 190 12.58 16.41 12.42
CA ASP A 190 13.91 16.89 12.82
C ASP A 190 13.95 17.21 14.32
N TYR A 191 12.89 17.85 14.85
CA TYR A 191 12.77 18.13 16.29
C TYR A 191 12.70 16.84 17.11
N LEU A 192 11.81 15.92 16.73
CA LEU A 192 11.64 14.65 17.44
C LEU A 192 12.94 13.84 17.47
N GLU A 193 13.69 13.80 16.36
CA GLU A 193 14.96 13.08 16.29
C GLU A 193 16.08 13.77 17.08
N LYS A 194 16.19 15.10 16.99
CA LYS A 194 17.20 15.87 17.70
C LYS A 194 17.05 15.77 19.22
N HIS A 195 15.81 15.68 19.71
CA HIS A 195 15.49 15.64 21.14
C HIS A 195 15.20 14.21 21.65
N ASP A 196 15.42 13.17 20.83
CA ASP A 196 15.14 11.75 21.14
C ASP A 196 13.72 11.49 21.67
N ILE A 197 12.74 12.22 21.13
CA ILE A 197 11.33 12.09 21.51
C ILE A 197 10.71 10.95 20.70
N HIS A 198 10.37 9.87 21.41
CA HIS A 198 9.73 8.71 20.84
C HIS A 198 8.65 8.15 21.80
N PRO A 199 7.67 7.40 21.30
CA PRO A 199 6.75 6.66 22.16
C PRO A 199 7.51 5.77 23.17
N PRO A 200 6.90 5.43 24.31
CA PRO A 200 7.48 4.47 25.25
C PRO A 200 7.92 3.19 24.52
N ARG A 201 9.16 2.74 24.76
CA ARG A 201 9.62 1.47 24.20
C ARG A 201 8.96 0.35 24.96
N ILE A 202 8.18 -0.46 24.25
CA ILE A 202 7.61 -1.67 24.81
C ILE A 202 8.70 -2.73 24.79
N ASP A 203 9.17 -3.10 25.97
CA ASP A 203 10.14 -4.16 26.12
C ASP A 203 9.48 -5.50 25.74
N ARG A 204 9.87 -6.02 24.57
CA ARG A 204 9.44 -7.32 24.08
C ARG A 204 10.68 -8.20 24.02
N LYS A 205 10.61 -9.36 24.67
CA LYS A 205 11.65 -10.39 24.52
C LYS A 205 11.87 -10.69 23.04
N ASN A 206 13.09 -10.64 22.54
CA ASN A 206 13.39 -10.96 21.15
C ASN A 206 13.24 -12.47 20.89
N HIS A 207 12.44 -12.85 19.90
CA HIS A 207 12.33 -14.23 19.44
C HIS A 207 11.75 -14.25 18.03
N CYS A 208 12.58 -14.60 17.05
CA CYS A 208 12.19 -14.59 15.65
C CYS A 208 11.26 -15.75 15.31
N ILE A 209 10.04 -15.47 14.80
CA ILE A 209 9.08 -16.51 14.40
C ILE A 209 9.55 -17.38 13.21
N PHE A 210 10.54 -16.90 12.44
CA PHE A 210 11.05 -17.62 11.26
C PHE A 210 12.29 -18.47 11.55
N CYS A 211 13.32 -17.92 12.20
CA CYS A 211 14.55 -18.67 12.48
C CYS A 211 14.75 -19.06 13.95
N LYS A 212 13.78 -18.75 14.83
CA LYS A 212 13.80 -19.05 16.27
C LYS A 212 14.97 -18.45 17.06
N THR A 213 15.82 -17.62 16.45
CA THR A 213 16.87 -16.89 17.18
C THR A 213 16.25 -15.92 18.17
N THR A 214 16.85 -15.82 19.36
CA THR A 214 16.63 -14.72 20.30
C THR A 214 17.68 -13.63 20.17
N ASP A 215 18.75 -13.90 19.42
CA ASP A 215 19.90 -13.02 19.25
C ASP A 215 19.86 -12.22 17.95
N GLY A 216 20.59 -11.11 17.93
CA GLY A 216 20.71 -10.20 16.79
C GLY A 216 19.82 -8.96 16.89
N ASN A 217 19.73 -8.22 15.79
CA ASN A 217 18.94 -6.99 15.74
C ASN A 217 17.47 -7.29 15.39
N PHE A 218 16.56 -6.64 16.12
CA PHE A 218 15.10 -6.70 15.94
C PHE A 218 14.54 -5.28 15.81
N SER A 219 15.18 -4.47 14.97
CA SER A 219 14.85 -3.04 14.84
C SER A 219 13.69 -2.77 13.89
N SER A 220 13.34 -3.75 13.05
CA SER A 220 12.32 -3.63 12.01
C SER A 220 10.94 -4.11 12.47
N VAL A 221 9.91 -3.46 11.95
CA VAL A 221 8.53 -3.95 11.96
C VAL A 221 8.34 -4.91 10.78
N GLU A 222 7.71 -6.05 11.01
CA GLU A 222 7.42 -7.03 9.95
C GLU A 222 5.98 -6.84 9.45
N HIS A 223 5.79 -6.50 8.18
CA HIS A 223 4.45 -6.47 7.60
C HIS A 223 4.00 -7.89 7.29
N VAL A 224 2.94 -8.40 7.90
CA VAL A 224 2.48 -9.78 7.66
C VAL A 224 2.15 -9.97 6.18
N ILE A 225 1.33 -9.07 5.63
CA ILE A 225 1.08 -8.95 4.19
C ILE A 225 2.07 -7.94 3.60
N PRO A 226 2.72 -8.19 2.44
CA PRO A 226 3.61 -7.21 1.84
C PRO A 226 2.91 -5.86 1.60
N GLU A 227 3.52 -4.77 2.08
CA GLU A 227 2.97 -3.41 1.92
C GLU A 227 2.68 -3.05 0.46
N SER A 228 3.49 -3.58 -0.47
CA SER A 228 3.35 -3.31 -1.90
C SER A 228 2.07 -3.86 -2.55
N ILE A 229 1.29 -4.67 -1.83
CA ILE A 229 -0.05 -5.12 -2.24
C ILE A 229 -1.16 -4.48 -1.40
N GLY A 230 -0.87 -3.37 -0.71
CA GLY A 230 -1.86 -2.52 -0.05
C GLY A 230 -2.04 -2.76 1.45
N ASN A 231 -1.20 -3.58 2.08
CA ASN A 231 -1.25 -3.73 3.53
C ASN A 231 -0.56 -2.57 4.24
N GLU A 232 -1.34 -1.84 5.03
CA GLU A 232 -0.81 -0.77 5.88
C GLU A 232 -1.07 -1.04 7.36
N THR A 233 -1.78 -2.10 7.75
CA THR A 233 -2.27 -2.26 9.14
C THR A 233 -1.91 -3.58 9.79
N LEU A 234 -1.65 -4.64 9.00
CA LEU A 234 -1.34 -5.95 9.54
C LEU A 234 0.19 -6.18 9.59
N PHE A 235 0.78 -5.93 10.74
CA PHE A 235 2.22 -6.09 10.96
C PHE A 235 2.46 -6.71 12.34
N LEU A 236 3.63 -7.29 12.52
CA LEU A 236 4.16 -7.73 13.79
C LEU A 236 5.12 -6.67 14.32
N PRO A 237 5.01 -6.28 15.60
CA PRO A 237 5.88 -5.27 16.18
C PRO A 237 7.33 -5.78 16.28
N ARG A 238 8.23 -4.86 16.61
CA ARG A 238 9.65 -5.16 16.87
C ARG A 238 9.79 -6.31 17.88
N GLY A 239 10.80 -7.15 17.70
CA GLY A 239 11.06 -8.33 18.53
C GLY A 239 10.45 -9.65 18.01
N TYR A 240 9.48 -9.60 17.07
CA TYR A 240 8.89 -10.81 16.46
C TYR A 240 9.73 -11.41 15.33
N VAL A 241 10.48 -10.58 14.61
CA VAL A 241 11.27 -10.99 13.44
C VAL A 241 12.62 -10.29 13.48
N CYS A 242 13.70 -11.04 13.35
CA CYS A 242 15.04 -10.47 13.29
C CYS A 242 15.28 -9.80 11.93
N ASP A 243 16.13 -8.76 11.92
CA ASP A 243 16.42 -7.96 10.73
C ASP A 243 17.01 -8.81 9.58
N ASN A 244 17.73 -9.90 9.91
CA ASN A 244 18.24 -10.85 8.94
C ASN A 244 17.13 -11.60 8.19
N CYS A 245 16.12 -12.11 8.91
CA CYS A 245 14.98 -12.78 8.29
C CYS A 245 14.12 -11.80 7.49
N ASN A 246 13.83 -10.62 8.05
CA ASN A 246 13.09 -9.57 7.37
C ASN A 246 13.75 -9.20 6.02
N THR A 247 15.07 -8.97 6.04
CA THR A 247 15.84 -8.65 4.82
C THR A 247 15.80 -9.80 3.81
N ARG A 248 15.99 -11.04 4.26
CA ARG A 248 15.96 -12.22 3.39
C ARG A 248 14.60 -12.40 2.72
N ILE A 249 13.52 -12.29 3.49
CA ILE A 249 12.14 -12.46 3.02
C ILE A 249 11.71 -11.31 2.10
N SER A 250 12.18 -10.08 2.33
CA SER A 250 11.85 -8.93 1.47
C SER A 250 12.18 -9.14 -0.01
N LYS A 251 13.24 -9.91 -0.32
CA LYS A 251 13.61 -10.28 -1.69
C LYS A 251 12.58 -11.24 -2.30
N LEU A 252 12.17 -12.25 -1.53
CA LEU A 252 11.14 -13.21 -1.92
C LEU A 252 9.78 -12.52 -2.17
N GLU A 253 9.40 -11.56 -1.32
CA GLU A 253 8.18 -10.76 -1.51
C GLU A 253 8.20 -9.97 -2.81
N GLN A 254 9.37 -9.44 -3.19
CA GLN A 254 9.50 -8.68 -4.43
C GLN A 254 9.24 -9.56 -5.66
N ASP A 255 9.67 -10.81 -5.65
CA ASP A 255 9.39 -11.77 -6.72
C ASP A 255 7.91 -12.14 -6.77
N PHE A 256 7.28 -12.39 -5.62
CA PHE A 256 5.84 -12.63 -5.50
C PHE A 256 5.01 -11.49 -6.07
N VAL A 257 5.34 -10.25 -5.71
CA VAL A 257 4.64 -9.03 -6.14
C VAL A 257 4.73 -8.83 -7.66
N ASN A 258 5.80 -9.33 -8.28
CA ASN A 258 6.00 -9.26 -9.73
C ASN A 258 5.38 -10.45 -10.48
N SER A 259 4.97 -11.50 -9.79
CA SER A 259 4.35 -12.69 -10.38
C SER A 259 2.86 -12.49 -10.68
N LEU A 260 2.33 -13.20 -11.68
CA LEU A 260 0.87 -13.31 -11.86
C LEU A 260 0.28 -14.27 -10.82
N PRO A 261 -0.94 -14.00 -10.29
CA PRO A 261 -1.85 -12.89 -10.65
C PRO A 261 -1.57 -11.56 -9.93
N ILE A 262 -0.66 -11.53 -8.96
CA ILE A 262 -0.45 -10.41 -8.03
C ILE A 262 -0.06 -9.11 -8.73
N SER A 263 0.87 -9.16 -9.67
CA SER A 263 1.33 -7.96 -10.39
C SER A 263 0.20 -7.27 -11.16
N MET A 264 -0.78 -8.04 -11.66
CA MET A 264 -1.95 -7.51 -12.35
C MET A 264 -2.91 -6.83 -11.36
N VAL A 265 -3.36 -7.54 -10.33
CA VAL A 265 -4.30 -6.96 -9.35
C VAL A 265 -3.70 -5.76 -8.62
N LYS A 266 -2.38 -5.73 -8.40
CA LYS A 266 -1.67 -4.57 -7.86
C LYS A 266 -1.77 -3.32 -8.74
N ILE A 267 -1.78 -3.45 -10.07
CA ILE A 267 -1.93 -2.28 -10.94
C ILE A 267 -3.32 -1.65 -10.78
N PHE A 268 -4.35 -2.49 -10.71
CA PHE A 268 -5.73 -2.04 -10.60
C PHE A 268 -6.09 -1.56 -9.19
N PHE A 269 -5.57 -2.21 -8.15
CA PHE A 269 -6.03 -2.01 -6.77
C PHE A 269 -4.93 -1.67 -5.77
N GLY A 270 -3.66 -1.89 -6.12
CA GLY A 270 -2.54 -1.68 -5.19
C GLY A 270 -2.28 -0.20 -4.92
N SER A 271 -1.83 0.11 -3.70
CA SER A 271 -1.47 1.48 -3.29
C SER A 271 -0.13 1.93 -3.88
N VAL A 272 0.30 3.15 -3.52
CA VAL A 272 1.68 3.60 -3.78
C VAL A 272 2.69 2.67 -3.13
N GLY A 273 3.74 2.29 -3.86
CA GLY A 273 4.79 1.44 -3.32
C GLY A 273 5.65 2.15 -2.27
N LYS A 274 6.57 1.43 -1.62
CA LYS A 274 7.51 1.95 -0.58
C LYS A 274 8.25 3.24 -0.98
N LYS A 275 8.53 3.41 -2.28
CA LYS A 275 9.20 4.60 -2.82
C LYS A 275 8.23 5.71 -3.22
N GLY A 276 6.94 5.62 -2.87
CA GLY A 276 5.89 6.55 -3.27
C GLY A 276 5.64 6.57 -4.79
N LYS A 277 6.03 5.51 -5.52
CA LYS A 277 5.75 5.37 -6.96
C LYS A 277 4.39 4.71 -7.15
N LEU A 278 3.65 5.16 -8.16
CA LEU A 278 2.44 4.47 -8.58
C LEU A 278 2.80 3.11 -9.21
N PRO A 279 1.95 2.07 -9.02
CA PRO A 279 2.19 0.74 -9.57
C PRO A 279 2.42 0.72 -11.09
N SER A 280 3.37 -0.11 -11.51
CA SER A 280 3.58 -0.48 -12.90
C SER A 280 4.02 -1.94 -13.00
N ALA A 281 3.66 -2.59 -14.11
CA ALA A 281 4.16 -3.92 -14.43
C ALA A 281 4.36 -4.06 -15.95
N LYS A 282 5.46 -4.74 -16.29
CA LYS A 282 5.81 -5.06 -17.68
C LYS A 282 5.50 -6.53 -17.92
N PHE A 283 4.72 -6.79 -18.96
CA PHE A 283 4.44 -8.11 -19.50
C PHE A 283 5.05 -8.23 -20.89
N SER A 284 5.11 -9.45 -21.44
CA SER A 284 5.81 -9.72 -22.71
C SER A 284 5.49 -8.73 -23.84
N ASN A 285 4.24 -8.29 -23.97
CA ASN A 285 3.79 -7.40 -25.06
C ASN A 285 3.20 -6.06 -24.60
N VAL A 286 3.10 -5.80 -23.29
CA VAL A 286 2.41 -4.61 -22.77
C VAL A 286 3.03 -4.13 -21.46
N HIS A 287 3.18 -2.82 -21.34
CA HIS A 287 3.51 -2.13 -20.10
C HIS A 287 2.24 -1.47 -19.56
N LEU A 288 1.82 -1.89 -18.37
CA LEU A 288 0.71 -1.30 -17.64
C LEU A 288 1.28 -0.37 -16.56
N GLN A 289 0.79 0.86 -16.51
CA GLN A 289 1.25 1.85 -15.54
C GLN A 289 0.08 2.70 -15.04
N ARG A 290 -0.07 2.77 -13.72
CA ARG A 290 -0.99 3.68 -13.05
C ARG A 290 -0.43 5.10 -13.10
N ILE A 291 -1.21 6.05 -13.60
CA ILE A 291 -0.81 7.46 -13.75
C ILE A 291 -1.50 8.38 -12.73
N SER A 292 -2.64 7.94 -12.19
CA SER A 292 -3.32 8.49 -11.02
C SER A 292 -3.98 7.34 -10.24
N PRO A 293 -4.45 7.56 -9.00
CA PRO A 293 -5.27 6.59 -8.28
C PRO A 293 -6.35 5.90 -9.11
N ASN A 294 -7.05 6.51 -10.05
CA ASN A 294 -8.09 5.79 -10.80
C ASN A 294 -7.85 5.70 -12.31
N ALA A 295 -6.63 5.96 -12.77
CA ALA A 295 -6.27 5.95 -14.19
C ALA A 295 -5.06 5.06 -14.48
N ILE A 296 -5.20 4.19 -15.48
CA ILE A 296 -4.16 3.25 -15.92
C ILE A 296 -3.91 3.45 -17.41
N THR A 297 -2.63 3.50 -17.77
CA THR A 297 -2.17 3.50 -19.17
C THR A 297 -1.69 2.12 -19.56
N MET A 298 -2.04 1.71 -20.79
CA MET A 298 -1.58 0.48 -21.41
C MET A 298 -0.74 0.84 -22.64
N ARG A 299 0.55 0.52 -22.61
CA ARG A 299 1.48 0.79 -23.73
C ARG A 299 1.97 -0.52 -24.32
N TYR A 300 1.62 -0.80 -25.56
CA TYR A 300 2.05 -2.01 -26.28
C TYR A 300 3.47 -1.83 -26.83
N HIS A 301 4.26 -2.89 -26.79
CA HIS A 301 5.59 -2.89 -27.40
C HIS A 301 5.50 -2.88 -28.93
N VAL A 302 6.48 -2.26 -29.59
CA VAL A 302 6.57 -2.24 -31.06
C VAL A 302 6.63 -3.68 -31.56
N GLY A 303 5.71 -4.05 -32.48
CA GLY A 303 5.59 -5.41 -33.00
C GLY A 303 4.63 -6.33 -32.22
N ALA A 304 3.87 -5.81 -31.24
CA ALA A 304 2.82 -6.58 -30.59
C ALA A 304 1.79 -7.07 -31.63
N LYS A 305 1.69 -8.40 -31.79
CA LYS A 305 0.87 -9.05 -32.83
C LYS A 305 -0.64 -8.79 -32.70
N SER A 306 -1.11 -8.41 -31.52
CA SER A 306 -2.52 -8.05 -31.32
C SER A 306 -2.66 -7.00 -30.20
N ILE A 307 -3.27 -5.88 -30.55
CA ILE A 307 -3.79 -4.90 -29.58
C ILE A 307 -5.25 -5.29 -29.37
N PRO A 308 -5.68 -5.64 -28.15
CA PRO A 308 -7.06 -5.99 -27.88
C PRO A 308 -7.97 -4.80 -28.16
N LYS A 309 -9.03 -5.04 -28.94
CA LYS A 309 -10.05 -4.04 -29.23
C LYS A 309 -10.99 -3.92 -28.03
N ALA A 310 -11.12 -2.71 -27.49
CA ALA A 310 -12.16 -2.40 -26.53
C ALA A 310 -13.53 -2.38 -27.26
N THR A 311 -14.53 -2.99 -26.65
CA THR A 311 -15.92 -2.93 -27.14
C THR A 311 -16.70 -2.01 -26.23
N GLU A 312 -17.35 -0.98 -26.79
CA GLU A 312 -18.20 -0.09 -26.02
C GLU A 312 -19.47 -0.82 -25.56
N LEU A 313 -19.89 -0.55 -24.34
CA LEU A 313 -21.09 -1.10 -23.73
C LEU A 313 -22.24 -0.09 -23.85
N PRO A 314 -23.50 -0.54 -23.99
CA PRO A 314 -24.67 0.35 -24.17
C PRO A 314 -24.83 1.42 -23.07
N GLU A 315 -24.30 1.15 -21.88
CA GLU A 315 -24.38 2.00 -20.69
C GLU A 315 -23.18 2.96 -20.50
N GLY A 316 -22.31 3.10 -21.52
CA GLY A 316 -21.18 4.04 -21.49
C GLY A 316 -19.89 3.51 -20.86
N GLY A 317 -19.69 2.19 -20.89
CA GLY A 317 -18.47 1.51 -20.42
C GLY A 317 -17.71 0.81 -21.56
N TYR A 318 -16.59 0.16 -21.23
CA TYR A 318 -15.83 -0.65 -22.19
C TYR A 318 -15.58 -2.06 -21.67
N LYS A 319 -15.73 -3.05 -22.55
CA LYS A 319 -15.28 -4.43 -22.35
C LYS A 319 -13.96 -4.65 -23.06
N LEU A 320 -12.95 -5.07 -22.30
CA LEU A 320 -11.63 -5.43 -22.81
C LEU A 320 -11.28 -6.87 -22.43
N LYS A 321 -10.84 -7.66 -23.41
CA LYS A 321 -10.27 -9.00 -23.17
C LYS A 321 -8.76 -8.93 -23.34
N LEU A 322 -8.02 -9.19 -22.26
CA LEU A 322 -6.57 -9.14 -22.23
C LEU A 322 -6.01 -10.52 -21.86
N SER A 323 -5.02 -11.00 -22.62
CA SER A 323 -4.26 -12.20 -22.31
C SER A 323 -2.82 -11.81 -21.97
N LEU A 324 -2.42 -12.04 -20.74
CA LEU A 324 -1.08 -11.74 -20.22
C LEU A 324 -0.35 -13.05 -19.92
N THR A 325 0.94 -13.09 -20.27
CA THR A 325 1.83 -14.21 -19.97
C THR A 325 3.08 -13.70 -19.29
N THR A 326 3.51 -14.39 -18.24
CA THR A 326 4.79 -14.18 -17.57
C THR A 326 5.30 -15.50 -17.02
N GLN A 327 6.57 -15.55 -16.62
CA GLN A 327 7.11 -16.70 -15.89
C GLN A 327 6.38 -16.87 -14.57
N PHE A 328 5.84 -18.06 -14.35
CA PHE A 328 5.08 -18.40 -13.15
C PHE A 328 5.82 -19.48 -12.36
N ASN A 329 6.03 -19.23 -11.07
CA ASN A 329 6.65 -20.18 -10.16
C ASN A 329 5.78 -20.35 -8.90
N PRO A 330 5.08 -21.50 -8.76
CA PRO A 330 4.22 -21.77 -7.61
C PRO A 330 4.95 -21.68 -6.26
N HIS A 331 6.25 -22.03 -6.20
CA HIS A 331 7.03 -22.00 -4.95
C HIS A 331 7.24 -20.57 -4.45
N ILE A 332 7.47 -19.61 -5.35
CA ILE A 332 7.63 -18.20 -4.95
C ILE A 332 6.33 -17.71 -4.28
N ILE A 333 5.19 -18.02 -4.90
CA ILE A 333 3.87 -17.65 -4.39
C ILE A 333 3.60 -18.35 -3.06
N ALA A 334 3.77 -19.67 -3.00
CA ALA A 334 3.55 -20.44 -1.80
C ALA A 334 4.40 -19.93 -0.64
N ARG A 335 5.71 -19.72 -0.82
CA ARG A 335 6.59 -19.27 0.29
C ARG A 335 6.16 -17.93 0.89
N VAL A 336 5.68 -16.98 0.08
CA VAL A 336 5.15 -15.72 0.61
C VAL A 336 3.82 -15.92 1.33
N LEU A 337 2.92 -16.73 0.78
CA LEU A 337 1.67 -17.08 1.48
C LEU A 337 1.93 -17.81 2.81
N PHE A 338 2.93 -18.69 2.87
CA PHE A 338 3.34 -19.37 4.10
C PHE A 338 3.87 -18.37 5.13
N LYS A 339 4.69 -17.41 4.69
CA LYS A 339 5.16 -16.31 5.53
C LYS A 339 4.00 -15.47 6.07
N MET A 340 3.04 -15.10 5.22
CA MET A 340 1.83 -14.38 5.63
C MET A 340 1.04 -15.22 6.62
N GLY A 341 0.92 -16.52 6.37
CA GLY A 341 0.21 -17.47 7.21
C GLY A 341 0.79 -17.59 8.60
N LEU A 342 2.11 -17.76 8.72
CA LEU A 342 2.78 -17.82 10.01
C LEU A 342 2.70 -16.46 10.75
N GLY A 343 2.72 -15.35 10.01
CA GLY A 343 2.47 -14.02 10.56
C GLY A 343 1.06 -13.88 11.12
N ILE A 344 0.04 -14.41 10.44
CA ILE A 344 -1.35 -14.45 10.94
C ILE A 344 -1.43 -15.30 12.21
N VAL A 345 -0.78 -16.47 12.26
CA VAL A 345 -0.73 -17.28 13.50
C VAL A 345 -0.13 -16.45 14.65
N ALA A 346 0.94 -15.69 14.38
CA ALA A 346 1.57 -14.84 15.38
C ALA A 346 0.66 -13.70 15.85
N THR A 347 -0.07 -13.06 14.93
CA THR A 347 -1.04 -12.00 15.24
C THR A 347 -2.26 -12.53 15.99
N ASP A 348 -2.81 -13.66 15.55
CA ASP A 348 -4.11 -14.17 16.03
C ASP A 348 -4.01 -15.06 17.27
N ARG A 349 -2.92 -15.83 17.39
CA ARG A 349 -2.71 -16.83 18.46
C ARG A 349 -1.49 -16.52 19.32
N GLY A 350 -0.76 -15.45 19.01
CA GLY A 350 0.44 -15.06 19.73
C GLY A 350 1.70 -15.75 19.23
N ARG A 351 2.83 -15.22 19.68
CA ARG A 351 4.17 -15.63 19.24
C ARG A 351 4.50 -17.08 19.56
N GLU A 352 4.13 -17.54 20.76
CA GLU A 352 4.45 -18.89 21.21
C GLU A 352 3.80 -19.95 20.31
N GLU A 353 2.54 -19.72 19.91
CA GLU A 353 1.87 -20.59 18.93
C GLU A 353 2.62 -20.54 17.58
N ALA A 354 2.95 -19.34 17.11
CA ALA A 354 3.75 -19.16 15.90
C ALA A 354 5.20 -19.65 16.02
N LEU A 355 5.65 -20.12 17.19
CA LEU A 355 6.95 -20.78 17.42
C LEU A 355 6.84 -22.30 17.58
N HIS A 356 5.61 -22.83 17.62
CA HIS A 356 5.35 -24.25 17.78
C HIS A 356 6.12 -25.09 16.73
N PRO A 357 6.71 -26.24 17.11
CA PRO A 357 7.49 -27.09 16.20
C PRO A 357 6.71 -27.59 14.98
N ARG A 358 5.38 -27.65 15.05
CA ARG A 358 4.51 -28.04 13.91
C ARG A 358 4.74 -27.20 12.65
N TYR A 359 5.20 -25.96 12.80
CA TYR A 359 5.51 -25.05 11.69
C TYR A 359 6.99 -25.03 11.29
N ASP A 360 7.85 -25.89 11.85
CA ASP A 360 9.28 -25.93 11.46
C ASP A 360 9.49 -26.25 9.98
N PRO A 361 8.74 -27.18 9.37
CA PRO A 361 8.80 -27.38 7.92
C PRO A 361 8.42 -26.12 7.13
N ALA A 362 7.44 -25.35 7.61
CA ALA A 362 7.04 -24.10 6.95
C ALA A 362 8.13 -23.04 7.05
N ARG A 363 8.77 -22.89 8.22
CA ARG A 363 9.90 -21.97 8.42
C ARG A 363 11.06 -22.30 7.49
N GLU A 364 11.42 -23.58 7.41
CA GLU A 364 12.47 -24.08 6.51
C GLU A 364 12.14 -23.75 5.06
N TYR A 365 10.90 -24.01 4.63
CA TYR A 365 10.43 -23.70 3.28
C TYR A 365 10.42 -22.19 2.99
N ILE A 366 9.96 -21.37 3.93
CA ILE A 366 9.97 -19.90 3.80
C ILE A 366 11.40 -19.40 3.61
N LEU A 367 12.34 -19.85 4.43
CA LEU A 367 13.71 -19.35 4.42
C LEU A 367 14.50 -19.91 3.23
N ASN A 368 14.56 -21.23 3.11
CA ASN A 368 15.49 -21.93 2.23
C ASN A 368 14.88 -22.35 0.89
N GLY A 369 13.55 -22.38 0.78
CA GLY A 369 12.86 -22.84 -0.43
C GLY A 369 12.84 -24.38 -0.49
N GLY A 370 12.95 -24.92 -1.70
CA GLY A 370 12.89 -26.38 -1.92
C GLY A 370 11.46 -26.89 -2.02
N HIS A 371 11.19 -28.04 -1.40
CA HIS A 371 9.91 -28.76 -1.48
C HIS A 371 9.12 -28.60 -0.19
N PHE A 372 7.79 -28.62 -0.31
CA PHE A 372 6.89 -28.70 0.83
C PHE A 372 5.84 -29.79 0.59
N PRO A 373 5.64 -30.75 1.49
CA PRO A 373 4.75 -31.89 1.28
C PRO A 373 3.25 -31.55 1.43
N ASN A 374 2.80 -30.45 0.84
CA ASN A 374 1.41 -30.00 0.81
C ASN A 374 1.10 -29.32 -0.54
N ARG A 375 -0.11 -28.81 -0.71
CA ARG A 375 -0.59 -28.24 -1.98
C ARG A 375 -0.86 -26.74 -1.85
N LEU A 376 -0.64 -26.03 -2.96
CA LEU A 376 -1.11 -24.67 -3.16
C LEU A 376 -2.34 -24.72 -4.09
N ALA A 377 -3.45 -24.12 -3.67
CA ALA A 377 -4.59 -23.88 -4.55
C ALA A 377 -4.68 -22.39 -4.91
N ILE A 378 -4.89 -22.09 -6.19
CA ILE A 378 -5.14 -20.75 -6.73
C ILE A 378 -6.45 -20.78 -7.50
N PHE A 379 -7.45 -20.01 -7.09
CA PHE A 379 -8.75 -20.03 -7.78
C PHE A 379 -8.64 -19.46 -9.19
N LYS A 380 -9.32 -20.11 -10.15
CA LYS A 380 -9.35 -19.74 -11.56
C LYS A 380 -10.10 -18.42 -11.79
N GLU A 381 -11.12 -18.18 -10.98
CA GLU A 381 -11.96 -16.99 -11.03
C GLU A 381 -11.71 -16.11 -9.81
N SER A 382 -11.48 -14.82 -10.08
CA SER A 382 -11.34 -13.77 -9.08
C SER A 382 -12.25 -12.60 -9.43
N HIS A 383 -12.82 -11.98 -8.40
CA HIS A 383 -13.45 -10.68 -8.50
C HIS A 383 -12.51 -9.69 -7.83
N PRO A 384 -11.77 -8.90 -8.62
CA PRO A 384 -10.78 -8.00 -8.04
C PRO A 384 -11.44 -6.98 -7.11
N SER A 385 -10.78 -6.71 -5.99
CA SER A 385 -11.28 -5.80 -4.94
C SER A 385 -10.11 -4.96 -4.40
N ASN A 386 -10.43 -3.77 -3.88
CA ASN A 386 -9.47 -2.89 -3.20
C ASN A 386 -9.22 -3.29 -1.73
N VAL A 387 -9.83 -4.40 -1.28
CA VAL A 387 -9.70 -4.91 0.08
C VAL A 387 -9.01 -6.27 -0.01
N SER A 388 -7.86 -6.41 0.65
CA SER A 388 -7.33 -7.75 0.92
C SER A 388 -8.06 -8.31 2.14
N LYS A 389 -8.68 -9.47 1.99
CA LYS A 389 -9.29 -10.21 3.09
C LYS A 389 -8.45 -11.44 3.39
N ILE A 390 -8.34 -11.74 4.67
CA ILE A 390 -7.74 -12.98 5.14
C ILE A 390 -8.81 -13.69 5.94
N GLU A 391 -9.14 -14.91 5.55
CA GLU A 391 -10.02 -15.79 6.31
C GLU A 391 -9.19 -17.02 6.71
N GLY A 392 -8.71 -17.02 7.96
CA GLY A 392 -8.00 -18.16 8.54
C GLY A 392 -8.97 -19.10 9.25
N ALA A 393 -9.02 -20.37 8.84
CA ALA A 393 -9.57 -21.44 9.66
C ALA A 393 -8.42 -22.13 10.39
N ILE A 394 -8.00 -21.59 11.52
CA ILE A 394 -7.03 -22.26 12.40
C ILE A 394 -7.79 -23.35 13.16
N ASN A 395 -7.83 -24.57 12.61
CA ASN A 395 -8.40 -25.74 13.28
C ASN A 395 -7.29 -26.59 13.90
N ASN A 396 -7.02 -26.41 15.19
CA ASN A 396 -5.97 -27.13 15.92
C ASN A 396 -6.11 -28.68 15.88
N LYS A 397 -7.27 -29.23 15.48
CA LYS A 397 -7.49 -30.68 15.36
C LYS A 397 -7.27 -31.24 13.96
N GLU A 398 -7.24 -30.39 12.92
CA GLU A 398 -7.16 -30.80 11.51
C GLU A 398 -6.04 -30.09 10.75
N GLY A 399 -5.10 -29.42 11.44
CA GLY A 399 -4.03 -28.63 10.83
C GLY A 399 -4.42 -27.18 10.53
N THR A 400 -3.46 -26.40 10.06
CA THR A 400 -3.58 -24.95 9.91
C THR A 400 -3.68 -24.60 8.43
N PHE A 401 -4.93 -24.49 7.96
CA PHE A 401 -5.24 -24.07 6.60
C PHE A 401 -5.65 -22.60 6.56
N ILE A 402 -5.11 -21.87 5.60
CA ILE A 402 -5.36 -20.43 5.49
C ILE A 402 -5.87 -20.11 4.09
N HIS A 403 -7.01 -19.42 4.05
CA HIS A 403 -7.59 -18.87 2.83
C HIS A 403 -7.25 -17.37 2.74
N PHE A 404 -6.53 -17.01 1.68
CA PHE A 404 -6.16 -15.64 1.39
C PHE A 404 -7.01 -15.12 0.24
N GLU A 405 -7.57 -13.93 0.38
CA GLU A 405 -8.12 -13.12 -0.72
C GLU A 405 -7.29 -11.84 -0.84
N LEU A 406 -6.25 -11.86 -1.67
CA LEU A 406 -5.34 -10.73 -1.86
C LEU A 406 -5.77 -9.94 -3.09
N LEU A 407 -6.37 -8.76 -2.86
CA LEU A 407 -6.93 -7.92 -3.92
C LEU A 407 -7.87 -8.68 -4.86
N GLY A 408 -8.70 -9.56 -4.29
CA GLY A 408 -9.64 -10.45 -4.99
C GLY A 408 -9.04 -11.76 -5.52
N ALA A 409 -7.72 -11.92 -5.57
CA ALA A 409 -7.09 -13.19 -5.92
C ALA A 409 -7.13 -14.15 -4.74
N ARG A 410 -7.66 -15.36 -4.93
CA ARG A 410 -7.90 -16.33 -3.85
C ARG A 410 -6.89 -17.47 -3.84
N PHE A 411 -6.40 -17.80 -2.65
CA PHE A 411 -5.37 -18.82 -2.42
C PHE A 411 -5.68 -19.68 -1.20
N ILE A 412 -5.30 -20.95 -1.24
CA ILE A 412 -5.33 -21.83 -0.05
C ILE A 412 -3.97 -22.54 0.09
N ILE A 413 -3.46 -22.54 1.32
CA ILE A 413 -2.27 -23.29 1.74
C ILE A 413 -2.53 -24.01 3.07
N GLY A 414 -1.73 -25.04 3.37
CA GLY A 414 -1.61 -25.63 4.71
C GLY A 414 -0.20 -25.42 5.24
N LEU A 415 -0.06 -24.92 6.48
CA LEU A 415 1.24 -24.59 7.08
C LEU A 415 2.01 -25.82 7.59
N GLU A 416 1.34 -26.97 7.73
CA GLU A 416 1.96 -28.23 8.13
C GLU A 416 2.11 -29.20 6.93
N PRO A 417 3.08 -30.13 6.97
CA PRO A 417 3.13 -31.27 6.06
C PRO A 417 1.87 -32.13 6.08
N ASN A 418 1.27 -32.27 7.26
CA ASN A 418 0.10 -33.09 7.49
C ASN A 418 -0.89 -32.37 8.44
N PRO A 419 -2.21 -32.55 8.22
CA PRO A 419 -2.78 -33.25 7.08
C PRO A 419 -2.55 -32.47 5.79
N LYS A 420 -2.42 -33.23 4.69
CA LYS A 420 -2.39 -32.60 3.37
C LYS A 420 -3.71 -31.89 3.15
N ASN A 421 -3.67 -30.72 2.52
CA ASN A 421 -4.86 -29.99 2.14
C ASN A 421 -5.77 -30.91 1.31
N MET A 422 -6.89 -31.31 1.91
CA MET A 422 -7.88 -32.19 1.31
C MET A 422 -8.68 -31.39 0.28
N ILE A 423 -8.07 -31.25 -0.88
CA ILE A 423 -8.67 -30.64 -2.05
C ILE A 423 -9.60 -31.69 -2.66
N ASN A 424 -10.91 -31.50 -2.49
CA ASN A 424 -11.92 -32.34 -3.13
C ASN A 424 -11.95 -32.10 -4.66
N GLU A 425 -12.55 -33.01 -5.42
CA GLU A 425 -12.64 -32.88 -6.88
C GLU A 425 -13.36 -31.62 -7.33
N GLN A 426 -14.37 -31.16 -6.57
CA GLN A 426 -15.09 -29.91 -6.84
C GLN A 426 -14.17 -28.68 -6.82
N LEU A 427 -13.11 -28.67 -6.00
CA LEU A 427 -12.15 -27.57 -5.96
C LEU A 427 -11.16 -27.63 -7.14
N LEU A 428 -10.89 -28.79 -7.74
CA LEU A 428 -10.08 -28.90 -8.98
C LEU A 428 -10.76 -28.23 -10.18
N ASP A 429 -12.09 -28.19 -10.18
CA ASP A 429 -12.85 -27.45 -11.21
C ASP A 429 -12.72 -25.94 -11.03
N GLN A 430 -12.58 -25.45 -9.79
CA GLN A 430 -12.57 -24.03 -9.44
C GLN A 430 -11.17 -23.44 -9.27
N ALA A 431 -10.13 -24.26 -9.10
CA ALA A 431 -8.77 -23.82 -8.78
C ALA A 431 -7.68 -24.58 -9.57
N TYR A 432 -6.57 -23.90 -9.81
CA TYR A 432 -5.30 -24.54 -10.17
C TYR A 432 -4.64 -25.05 -8.90
N VAL A 433 -4.32 -26.33 -8.87
CA VAL A 433 -3.78 -26.99 -7.68
C VAL A 433 -2.37 -27.48 -7.97
N PHE A 434 -1.40 -27.04 -7.19
CA PHE A 434 0.02 -27.32 -7.39
C PHE A 434 0.54 -28.20 -6.25
N ASP A 435 1.21 -29.29 -6.61
CA ASP A 435 1.89 -30.17 -5.67
C ASP A 435 3.29 -29.61 -5.34
N LEU A 436 3.46 -29.01 -4.17
CA LEU A 436 4.70 -28.33 -3.76
C LEU A 436 5.83 -29.30 -3.43
N TRP A 437 5.58 -30.62 -3.52
CA TRP A 437 6.63 -31.64 -3.44
C TRP A 437 7.45 -31.76 -4.74
N LYS A 438 6.96 -31.21 -5.86
CA LYS A 438 7.64 -31.27 -7.16
C LYS A 438 8.49 -30.02 -7.37
N ASP A 439 9.67 -30.15 -7.98
CA ASP A 439 10.54 -29.01 -8.34
C ASP A 439 9.87 -27.98 -9.26
N LYS A 440 9.06 -28.49 -10.20
CA LYS A 440 8.29 -27.70 -11.17
C LYS A 440 6.85 -28.20 -11.12
N PRO A 441 6.04 -27.72 -10.17
CA PRO A 441 4.67 -28.16 -10.04
C PRO A 441 3.87 -27.70 -11.26
N GLU A 442 3.23 -28.64 -11.94
CA GLU A 442 2.18 -28.36 -12.91
C GLU A 442 0.80 -28.43 -12.24
N PRO A 443 -0.22 -27.70 -12.73
CA PRO A 443 -1.56 -27.80 -12.20
C PRO A 443 -2.09 -29.24 -12.28
N LEU A 444 -2.63 -29.76 -11.19
CA LEU A 444 -3.36 -31.02 -11.20
C LEU A 444 -4.64 -30.84 -12.03
N HIS A 445 -4.88 -31.78 -12.94
CA HIS A 445 -6.10 -31.82 -13.72
C HIS A 445 -7.10 -32.78 -13.07
N GLY A 446 -8.33 -32.32 -12.83
CA GLY A 446 -9.44 -33.23 -12.55
C GLY A 446 -9.64 -34.15 -13.74
N SER A 447 -9.81 -35.45 -13.49
CA SER A 447 -10.12 -36.41 -14.54
C SER A 447 -11.54 -36.17 -15.05
N VAL A 448 -11.71 -35.27 -16.04
CA VAL A 448 -12.99 -35.14 -16.74
C VAL A 448 -13.09 -36.29 -17.74
N LYS A 449 -13.39 -37.50 -17.25
CA LYS A 449 -14.25 -38.41 -18.01
C LYS A 449 -15.69 -38.05 -17.67
N ARG A 450 -16.22 -37.03 -18.35
CA ARG A 450 -17.66 -36.99 -18.58
C ARG A 450 -17.96 -38.12 -19.58
N THR A 451 -18.20 -39.32 -19.07
CA THR A 451 -18.94 -40.31 -19.85
C THR A 451 -20.36 -39.78 -19.98
N SER A 452 -20.75 -39.63 -21.23
CA SER A 452 -22.09 -39.32 -21.76
C SER A 452 -23.24 -40.01 -21.04
#